data_AF-A0A353R1K4-F1
#
_entry.id   AF-A0A353R1K4-F1
#
_cell.length_a   1.000
_cell.length_b   1.000
_cell.length_c   1.000
_cell.angle_alpha   90.00
_cell.angle_beta   90.00
_cell.angle_gamma   90.00
#
_symmetry.space_group_name_H-M   'P 1'
#
loop_
_entity.id
_entity.type
_entity.pdbx_description
1 polymer ?
#
loop_
_entity_poly.entity_id
_entity_poly.type
_entity_poly.pdbx_seq_one_letter_code
_entity_poly.pdbx_strand_id
1 'polypeptide(L)'
;MPLGLQDAGRDICLNGEAKRLYAGILETANRFLVTGKRFGVSVLKDFDPSFEEVAEIMEAVGKLVYELVNDEDPDLAAQCDDYVVLMKHLALAIKHQDDEEKDRLLVELEKKPFYFPAG
;
A
#
# COMPACT_ATOMS: atom_id res chain seq x y z
N MET A 1 -30.94 13.25 23.43
CA MET A 1 -31.23 13.70 22.06
C MET A 1 -30.63 12.69 21.10
N PRO A 2 -31.33 12.18 20.07
CA PRO A 2 -30.79 11.13 19.23
C PRO A 2 -29.80 11.71 18.20
N LEU A 3 -28.53 11.36 18.34
CA LEU A 3 -27.45 11.58 17.38
C LEU A 3 -27.51 10.51 16.28
N GLY A 4 -28.56 10.50 15.45
CA GLY A 4 -28.88 9.33 14.63
C GLY A 4 -28.83 9.48 13.10
N LEU A 5 -28.65 10.69 12.57
CA LEU A 5 -28.74 10.91 11.11
C LEU A 5 -27.58 11.70 10.48
N GLN A 6 -26.74 12.38 11.27
CA GLN A 6 -25.58 13.10 10.73
C GLN A 6 -24.33 12.21 10.61
N ASP A 7 -24.18 11.19 11.47
CA ASP A 7 -23.02 10.28 11.43
C ASP A 7 -23.06 9.31 10.26
N ALA A 8 -24.21 8.71 9.95
CA ALA A 8 -24.31 7.73 8.85
C ALA A 8 -23.89 8.28 7.47
N GLY A 9 -24.13 9.57 7.20
CA GLY A 9 -23.69 10.21 5.95
C GLY A 9 -22.19 10.52 5.92
N ARG A 10 -21.58 10.76 7.09
CA ARG A 10 -20.15 11.01 7.24
C ARG A 10 -19.35 9.70 7.13
N ASP A 11 -19.81 8.65 7.79
CA ASP A 11 -19.17 7.32 7.80
C ASP A 11 -19.15 6.72 6.38
N ILE A 12 -20.24 6.85 5.61
CA ILE A 12 -20.29 6.39 4.20
C ILE A 12 -19.28 7.14 3.32
N CYS A 13 -19.08 8.45 3.54
CA CYS A 13 -18.13 9.25 2.78
C CYS A 13 -16.67 8.92 3.13
N LEU A 14 -16.35 8.75 4.43
CA LEU A 14 -15.00 8.43 4.91
C LEU A 14 -14.55 7.06 4.41
N ASN A 15 -15.44 6.07 4.46
CA ASN A 15 -15.17 4.72 3.96
C ASN A 15 -14.92 4.73 2.43
N GLY A 16 -15.64 5.58 1.68
CA GLY A 16 -15.40 5.80 0.25
C GLY A 16 -14.05 6.47 -0.07
N GLU A 17 -13.60 7.40 0.76
CA GLU A 17 -12.30 8.07 0.62
C GLU A 17 -11.13 7.14 0.96
N ALA A 18 -11.23 6.42 2.07
CA ALA A 18 -10.24 5.43 2.48
C ALA A 18 -10.08 4.31 1.43
N LYS A 19 -11.18 3.83 0.86
CA LYS A 19 -11.15 2.86 -0.25
C LYS A 19 -10.43 3.43 -1.47
N ARG A 20 -10.61 4.71 -1.81
CA ARG A 20 -9.86 5.33 -2.92
C ARG A 20 -8.36 5.42 -2.64
N LEU A 21 -7.98 5.78 -1.42
CA LEU A 21 -6.56 5.83 -1.00
C LEU A 21 -5.93 4.44 -1.03
N TYR A 22 -6.62 3.44 -0.48
CA TYR A 22 -6.17 2.06 -0.52
C TYR A 22 -6.05 1.52 -1.96
N ALA A 23 -6.97 1.86 -2.86
CA ALA A 23 -6.85 1.50 -4.28
C ALA A 23 -5.57 2.07 -4.91
N GLY A 24 -5.19 3.31 -4.54
CA GLY A 24 -3.92 3.92 -4.98
C GLY A 24 -2.69 3.17 -4.45
N ILE A 25 -2.75 2.68 -3.21
CA ILE A 25 -1.71 1.82 -2.63
C ILE A 25 -1.62 0.50 -3.40
N LEU A 26 -2.73 -0.16 -3.69
CA LEU A 26 -2.76 -1.41 -4.48
C LEU A 26 -2.19 -1.22 -5.88
N GLU A 27 -2.56 -0.14 -6.58
CA GLU A 27 -2.03 0.16 -7.90
C GLU A 27 -0.50 0.36 -7.84
N THR A 28 -0.02 1.09 -6.83
CA THR A 28 1.40 1.35 -6.64
C THR A 28 2.16 0.08 -6.29
N ALA A 29 1.63 -0.75 -5.39
CA ALA A 29 2.19 -2.04 -5.05
C ALA A 29 2.27 -2.97 -6.28
N ASN A 30 1.25 -2.95 -7.16
CA ASN A 30 1.29 -3.73 -8.40
C ASN A 30 2.38 -3.20 -9.36
N ARG A 31 2.59 -1.88 -9.42
CA ARG A 31 3.71 -1.30 -10.18
C ARG A 31 5.07 -1.72 -9.60
N PHE A 32 5.21 -1.80 -8.28
CA PHE A 32 6.41 -2.36 -7.63
C PHE A 32 6.63 -3.81 -8.06
N LEU A 33 5.58 -4.63 -8.03
CA LEU A 33 5.65 -6.03 -8.42
C LEU A 33 6.08 -6.21 -9.88
N VAL A 34 5.39 -5.55 -10.81
CA VAL A 34 5.65 -5.68 -12.26
C VAL A 34 7.03 -5.15 -12.62
N THR A 35 7.40 -3.98 -12.10
CA THR A 35 8.70 -3.36 -12.39
C THR A 35 9.84 -4.14 -11.75
N GLY A 36 9.66 -4.57 -10.49
CA GLY A 36 10.65 -5.34 -9.73
C GLY A 36 10.94 -6.71 -10.34
N LYS A 37 9.96 -7.37 -10.96
CA LYS A 37 10.15 -8.62 -11.71
C LYS A 37 10.87 -8.43 -13.04
N ARG A 38 10.76 -7.24 -13.64
CA ARG A 38 11.29 -6.96 -14.98
C ARG A 38 12.76 -6.57 -14.97
N PHE A 39 13.24 -5.97 -13.88
CA PHE A 39 14.57 -5.38 -13.80
C PHE A 39 15.31 -5.84 -12.54
N GLY A 40 16.64 -5.93 -12.62
CA GLY A 40 17.50 -6.17 -11.46
C GLY A 40 17.68 -4.91 -10.61
N VAL A 41 18.09 -5.07 -9.34
CA VAL A 41 18.32 -3.94 -8.42
C VAL A 41 19.28 -2.87 -8.97
N SER A 42 20.25 -3.28 -9.79
CA SER A 42 21.22 -2.35 -10.41
C SER A 42 20.58 -1.33 -11.34
N VAL A 43 19.45 -1.66 -11.96
CA VAL A 43 18.67 -0.77 -12.83
C VAL A 43 17.61 -0.02 -12.01
N LEU A 44 16.95 -0.72 -11.07
CA LEU A 44 15.86 -0.17 -10.27
C LEU A 44 16.31 0.97 -9.35
N LYS A 45 17.54 0.92 -8.83
CA LYS A 45 18.08 1.96 -7.93
C LYS A 45 18.23 3.33 -8.60
N ASP A 46 18.31 3.37 -9.93
CA ASP A 46 18.52 4.59 -10.71
C ASP A 46 17.19 5.20 -11.22
N PHE A 47 16.04 4.67 -10.78
CA PHE A 47 14.73 5.24 -11.11
C PHE A 47 14.49 6.59 -10.42
N ASP A 48 13.74 7.47 -11.11
CA ASP A 48 13.31 8.77 -10.62
C ASP A 48 11.79 8.94 -10.85
N PRO A 49 10.95 9.10 -9.80
CA PRO A 49 11.32 9.04 -8.39
C PRO A 49 11.84 7.66 -7.99
N SER A 50 12.69 7.62 -6.96
CA SER A 50 13.23 6.38 -6.43
C SER A 50 12.14 5.54 -5.76
N PHE A 51 12.37 4.23 -5.69
CA PHE A 51 11.45 3.33 -4.99
C PHE A 51 11.30 3.68 -3.50
N GLU A 52 12.33 4.26 -2.88
CA GLU A 52 12.29 4.73 -1.49
C GLU A 52 11.34 5.92 -1.34
N GLU A 53 11.46 6.95 -2.19
CA GLU A 53 10.56 8.10 -2.18
C GLU A 53 9.10 7.69 -2.42
N VAL A 54 8.86 6.76 -3.36
CA VAL A 54 7.49 6.27 -3.60
C VAL A 54 6.96 5.50 -2.39
N ALA A 55 7.80 4.66 -1.75
CA ALA A 55 7.39 3.93 -0.55
C ALA A 55 7.10 4.87 0.63
N GLU A 56 7.86 5.96 0.80
CA GLU A 56 7.60 6.99 1.82
C GLU A 56 6.26 7.70 1.60
N ILE A 57 5.94 8.05 0.34
CA ILE A 57 4.62 8.62 0.00
C ILE A 57 3.52 7.61 0.34
N MET A 58 3.69 6.34 -0.02
CA MET A 58 2.70 5.30 0.29
C MET A 58 2.55 5.07 1.80
N GLU A 59 3.62 5.22 2.59
CA GLU A 59 3.52 5.18 4.05
C GLU A 59 2.66 6.31 4.60
N ALA A 60 2.84 7.55 4.09
CA ALA A 60 1.99 8.66 4.48
C ALA A 60 0.52 8.40 4.11
N VAL A 61 0.25 7.86 2.92
CA VAL A 61 -1.09 7.48 2.50
C VAL A 61 -1.67 6.37 3.37
N GLY A 62 -0.87 5.36 3.73
CA GLY A 62 -1.29 4.26 4.60
C GLY A 62 -1.68 4.72 6.00
N LYS A 63 -0.93 5.67 6.57
CA LYS A 63 -1.30 6.33 7.84
C LYS A 63 -2.63 7.08 7.73
N LEU A 64 -2.89 7.75 6.61
CA LEU A 64 -4.19 8.39 6.40
C LEU A 64 -5.33 7.37 6.31
N VAL A 65 -5.13 6.25 5.61
CA VAL A 65 -6.12 5.16 5.59
C VAL A 65 -6.38 4.66 7.00
N TYR A 66 -5.32 4.39 7.77
CA TYR A 66 -5.42 3.94 9.16
C TYR A 66 -6.28 4.91 10.00
N GLU A 67 -5.96 6.20 10.00
CA GLU A 67 -6.72 7.20 10.76
C GLU A 67 -8.19 7.33 10.32
N LEU A 68 -8.50 7.00 9.06
CA LEU A 68 -9.87 7.08 8.54
C LEU A 68 -10.73 5.86 8.86
N VAL A 69 -10.14 4.66 8.98
CA VAL A 69 -10.93 3.42 9.06
C VAL A 69 -10.56 2.50 10.21
N ASN A 70 -9.51 2.75 11.01
CA ASN A 70 -9.08 1.83 12.04
C ASN A 70 -10.19 1.44 13.04
N ASP A 71 -11.10 2.36 13.36
CA ASP A 71 -12.20 2.10 14.30
C ASP A 71 -13.40 1.39 13.64
N GLU A 72 -13.58 1.53 12.32
CA GLU A 72 -14.72 0.99 11.57
C GLU A 72 -14.40 -0.32 10.82
N ASP A 73 -13.23 -0.37 10.20
CA ASP A 73 -12.71 -1.45 9.36
C ASP A 73 -11.19 -1.66 9.65
N PRO A 74 -10.86 -2.21 10.84
CA PRO A 74 -9.48 -2.47 11.22
C PRO A 74 -8.78 -3.47 10.28
N ASP A 75 -9.55 -4.34 9.61
CA ASP A 75 -9.02 -5.31 8.65
C ASP A 75 -8.50 -4.60 7.40
N LEU A 76 -9.22 -3.58 6.89
CA LEU A 76 -8.74 -2.74 5.79
C LEU A 76 -7.49 -1.95 6.19
N ALA A 77 -7.47 -1.40 7.41
CA ALA A 77 -6.30 -0.70 7.93
C ALA A 77 -5.07 -1.62 8.02
N ALA A 78 -5.24 -2.84 8.53
CA ALA A 78 -4.16 -3.83 8.61
C ALA A 78 -3.68 -4.28 7.22
N GLN A 79 -4.60 -4.54 6.28
CA GLN A 79 -4.23 -4.89 4.91
C GLN A 79 -3.43 -3.77 4.23
N CYS A 80 -3.83 -2.51 4.46
CA CYS A 80 -3.12 -1.35 3.95
C CYS A 80 -1.67 -1.29 4.46
N ASP A 81 -1.48 -1.46 5.76
CA ASP A 81 -0.15 -1.46 6.39
C ASP A 81 0.74 -2.57 5.81
N ASP A 82 0.19 -3.77 5.65
CA ASP A 82 0.86 -4.92 5.03
C ASP A 82 1.47 -4.61 3.65
N TYR A 83 0.74 -3.91 2.78
CA TYR A 83 1.25 -3.52 1.46
C TYR A 83 2.35 -2.45 1.56
N VAL A 84 2.16 -1.47 2.44
CA VAL A 84 3.12 -0.40 2.67
C VAL A 84 4.45 -0.97 3.18
N VAL A 85 4.40 -1.86 4.18
CA VAL A 85 5.59 -2.51 4.75
C VAL A 85 6.35 -3.29 3.68
N LEU A 86 5.65 -4.06 2.83
CA LEU A 86 6.29 -4.77 1.72
C LEU A 86 6.97 -3.83 0.73
N MET A 87 6.31 -2.72 0.35
CA MET A 87 6.91 -1.72 -0.54
C MET A 87 8.16 -1.08 0.07
N LYS A 88 8.14 -0.77 1.37
CA LYS A 88 9.31 -0.23 2.07
C LYS A 88 10.48 -1.21 2.10
N HIS A 89 10.23 -2.48 2.41
CA HIS A 89 11.28 -3.50 2.39
C HIS A 89 11.82 -3.73 0.98
N LEU A 90 10.96 -3.71 -0.05
CA LEU A 90 11.39 -3.80 -1.45
C LEU A 90 12.29 -2.63 -1.85
N ALA A 91 11.88 -1.41 -1.50
CA ALA A 91 12.68 -0.21 -1.76
C ALA A 91 14.06 -0.29 -1.07
N LEU A 92 14.10 -0.79 0.16
CA LEU A 92 15.33 -0.98 0.92
C LEU A 92 16.25 -2.03 0.28
N ALA A 93 15.71 -3.16 -0.17
CA ALA A 93 16.45 -4.18 -0.89
C ALA A 93 17.06 -3.63 -2.20
N ILE A 94 16.28 -2.85 -2.95
CA ILE A 94 16.74 -2.17 -4.17
C ILE A 94 17.89 -1.20 -3.86
N LYS A 95 17.74 -0.37 -2.82
CA LYS A 95 18.76 0.58 -2.38
C LYS A 95 20.07 -0.11 -1.97
N HIS A 96 19.98 -1.24 -1.28
CA HIS A 96 21.14 -2.04 -0.88
C HIS A 96 21.68 -2.96 -1.96
N GLN A 97 21.08 -2.95 -3.16
CA GLN A 97 21.44 -3.82 -4.27
C GLN A 97 21.38 -5.32 -3.89
N ASP A 98 20.38 -5.69 -3.10
CA ASP A 98 20.11 -7.05 -2.65
C ASP A 98 19.03 -7.69 -3.53
N ASP A 99 19.46 -8.34 -4.62
CA ASP A 99 18.55 -9.02 -5.55
C ASP A 99 17.83 -10.22 -4.89
N GLU A 100 18.49 -10.94 -3.96
CA GLU A 100 17.89 -12.11 -3.29
C GLU A 100 16.73 -11.69 -2.38
N GLU A 101 16.94 -10.65 -1.57
CA GLU A 101 15.89 -10.06 -0.72
C GLU A 101 14.75 -9.50 -1.57
N LYS A 102 15.08 -8.76 -2.64
CA LYS A 102 14.08 -8.22 -3.58
C LYS A 102 13.22 -9.34 -4.17
N ASP A 103 13.84 -10.41 -4.69
CA ASP A 103 13.10 -11.52 -5.30
C ASP A 103 12.22 -12.25 -4.28
N ARG A 104 12.70 -12.45 -3.04
CA ARG A 104 11.89 -13.02 -1.96
C ARG A 104 10.66 -12.17 -1.65
N LEU A 105 10.85 -10.85 -1.52
CA LEU A 105 9.77 -9.92 -1.22
C LEU A 105 8.76 -9.80 -2.36
N LEU A 106 9.20 -9.88 -3.63
CA LEU A 106 8.30 -9.91 -4.78
C LEU A 106 7.42 -11.16 -4.79
N VAL A 107 7.94 -12.31 -4.36
CA VAL A 107 7.15 -13.54 -4.19
C VAL A 107 6.10 -13.38 -3.08
N GLU A 108 6.44 -12.73 -1.97
CA GLU A 108 5.45 -12.44 -0.92
C GLU A 108 4.38 -11.46 -1.38
N LEU A 109 4.77 -10.43 -2.13
CA LEU A 109 3.84 -9.45 -2.68
C LEU A 109 2.91 -10.07 -3.74
N GLU A 110 3.39 -11.01 -4.55
CA GLU A 110 2.58 -11.72 -5.55
C GLU A 110 1.47 -12.59 -4.95
N LYS A 111 1.67 -13.13 -3.74
CA LYS A 111 0.66 -13.94 -3.06
C LYS A 111 -0.52 -13.10 -2.55
N LYS A 112 -0.41 -11.78 -2.52
CA LYS A 112 -1.43 -10.88 -1.98
C LYS A 112 -2.52 -10.54 -3.01
N PRO A 113 -3.77 -10.32 -2.57
CA PRO A 113 -4.88 -10.02 -3.46
C PRO A 113 -4.92 -8.54 -3.90
N PHE A 114 -4.69 -8.27 -5.19
CA PHE A 114 -4.77 -6.92 -5.78
C PHE A 114 -6.19 -6.46 -6.13
N TYR A 115 -7.19 -6.88 -5.35
CA TYR A 115 -8.59 -6.54 -5.56
C TYR A 115 -9.27 -6.31 -4.22
N PHE A 116 -10.34 -5.50 -4.21
CA PHE A 116 -11.22 -5.43 -3.05
C PHE A 116 -11.96 -6.76 -2.91
N PRO A 117 -11.89 -7.46 -1.75
CA PRO A 117 -12.82 -8.54 -1.50
C PRO A 117 -14.23 -7.94 -1.59
N ALA A 118 -15.05 -8.48 -2.50
CA ALA A 118 -16.46 -8.17 -2.53
C ALA A 118 -17.05 -8.71 -1.23
N GLY A 119 -17.42 -7.81 -0.33
CA GLY A 119 -18.26 -8.12 0.83
C GLY A 119 -19.64 -8.58 0.39
#